data_AF-W1ITI5-F1
#
_entry.id   AF-W1ITI5-F1
#
_cell.length_a   1.000
_cell.length_b   1.000
_cell.length_c   1.000
_cell.angle_alpha   90.00
_cell.angle_beta   90.00
_cell.angle_gamma   90.00
#
_symmetry.space_group_name_H-M   'P 1'
#
loop_
_entity.id
_entity.type
_entity.pdbx_description
1 polymer ?
#
loop_
_entity_poly.entity_id
_entity_poly.type
_entity_poly.pdbx_seq_one_letter_code
_entity_poly.pdbx_strand_id
1 'polypeptide(L)'
;MRAACTRAKKGKAITRHIWEASKEKAQYIRLTPWGKKMHKRRKETIERSFADAKQHHGHRYAHFRGLLKVQIQCLLAATAQNIKKIALLVAALCWLYLGFSRGCNRSNIPSRTEKEAYWA
;
A
#
# COMPACT_ATOMS: atom_id res chain seq x y z
N MET A 1 37.62 22.32 24.39
CA MET A 1 36.91 21.03 24.51
C MET A 1 36.46 20.84 25.97
N ARG A 2 35.23 20.43 26.24
CA ARG A 2 34.77 20.15 27.62
C ARG A 2 35.38 18.84 28.11
N ALA A 3 35.96 18.86 29.32
CA ALA A 3 36.76 17.76 29.87
C ALA A 3 35.95 16.51 30.29
N ALA A 4 34.64 16.63 30.55
CA ALA A 4 33.75 15.47 30.78
C ALA A 4 32.27 15.85 30.62
N CYS A 5 31.53 15.13 29.76
CA CYS A 5 30.09 15.35 29.56
C CYS A 5 29.20 14.55 30.52
N THR A 6 29.76 13.71 31.39
CA THR A 6 28.98 12.89 32.35
C THR A 6 29.67 12.81 33.71
N ARG A 7 28.89 12.99 34.79
CA ARG A 7 29.35 12.92 36.20
C ARG A 7 29.29 11.52 36.83
N ALA A 8 28.80 10.52 36.09
CA ALA A 8 28.61 9.17 36.61
C ALA A 8 29.95 8.42 36.72
N LYS A 9 30.23 7.84 37.90
CA LYS A 9 31.48 7.08 38.17
C LYS A 9 31.72 5.90 37.22
N LYS A 10 30.66 5.29 36.68
CA LYS A 10 30.71 4.15 35.73
C LYS A 10 30.50 4.55 34.27
N GLY A 11 30.43 5.85 33.95
CA GLY A 11 30.07 6.33 32.62
C GLY A 11 28.59 6.15 32.29
N LYS A 12 28.22 6.37 31.02
CA LYS A 12 26.85 6.28 30.51
C LYS A 12 26.52 4.83 30.13
N ALA A 13 25.56 4.22 30.83
CA ALA A 13 24.99 2.94 30.40
C ALA A 13 23.99 3.19 29.25
N ILE A 14 24.18 2.50 28.11
CA ILE A 14 23.25 2.56 26.98
C ILE A 14 22.70 1.16 26.76
N THR A 15 21.41 0.97 27.05
CA THR A 15 20.68 -0.25 26.74
C THR A 15 20.25 -0.22 25.28
N ARG A 16 20.75 -1.16 24.47
CA ARG A 16 20.34 -1.33 23.06
C ARG A 16 19.51 -2.59 22.90
N HIS A 17 18.49 -2.51 22.06
CA HIS A 17 17.67 -3.65 21.69
C HIS A 17 18.43 -4.57 20.72
N ILE A 18 18.15 -5.88 20.73
CA ILE A 18 18.82 -6.87 19.86
C ILE A 18 18.73 -6.46 18.38
N TRP A 19 17.58 -5.90 17.99
CA TRP A 19 17.29 -5.48 16.62
C TRP A 19 17.62 -4.00 16.33
N GLU A 20 18.35 -3.32 17.21
CA GLU A 20 18.61 -1.88 17.07
C GLU A 20 19.42 -1.58 15.80
N ALA A 21 20.43 -2.40 15.48
CA ALA A 21 21.22 -2.25 14.26
C ALA A 21 20.35 -2.36 12.99
N SER A 22 19.37 -3.27 12.99
CA SER A 22 18.43 -3.42 11.88
C SER A 22 17.50 -2.20 11.74
N LYS A 23 17.04 -1.63 12.86
CA LYS A 23 16.25 -0.39 12.87
C LYS A 23 17.05 0.80 12.35
N GLU A 24 18.28 0.96 12.81
CA GLU A 24 19.21 2.02 12.35
C GLU A 24 19.44 1.92 10.84
N LYS A 25 19.68 0.70 10.31
CA LYS A 25 19.81 0.46 8.87
C LYS A 25 18.54 0.81 8.10
N ALA A 26 17.37 0.41 8.60
CA ALA A 26 16.10 0.75 7.96
C ALA A 26 15.84 2.26 7.96
N GLN A 27 16.20 2.96 9.04
CA GLN A 27 16.10 4.41 9.15
C GLN A 27 17.04 5.11 8.17
N TYR A 28 18.29 4.65 8.05
CA TYR A 28 19.24 5.16 7.06
C TYR A 28 18.68 5.03 5.64
N ILE A 29 18.22 3.83 5.26
CA ILE A 29 17.62 3.57 3.94
C ILE A 29 16.42 4.48 3.70
N ARG A 30 15.54 4.66 4.68
CA ARG A 30 14.35 5.54 4.57
C ARG A 30 14.72 6.99 4.24
N LEU A 31 15.84 7.48 4.79
CA LEU A 31 16.29 8.86 4.60
C LEU A 31 17.00 9.10 3.26
N THR A 32 17.43 8.04 2.57
CA THR A 32 18.00 8.16 1.21
C THR A 32 17.00 8.77 0.22
N PRO A 33 17.45 9.42 -0.87
CA PRO A 33 16.55 9.96 -1.90
C PRO A 33 15.60 8.90 -2.48
N TRP A 34 16.13 7.69 -2.74
CA TRP A 34 15.34 6.57 -3.23
C TRP A 34 14.33 6.09 -2.17
N GLY A 35 14.75 5.99 -0.91
CA GLY A 35 13.88 5.63 0.21
C GLY A 35 12.71 6.60 0.38
N LYS A 36 12.97 7.91 0.27
CA LYS A 36 11.93 8.96 0.29
C LYS A 36 10.95 8.83 -0.87
N LYS A 37 11.44 8.59 -2.09
CA LYS A 37 10.59 8.36 -3.28
C LYS A 37 9.70 7.13 -3.12
N MET A 38 10.27 6.02 -2.66
CA MET A 38 9.52 4.80 -2.38
C MET A 38 8.49 5.01 -1.27
N HIS A 39 8.86 5.69 -0.19
CA HIS A 39 7.95 5.98 0.91
C HIS A 39 6.76 6.82 0.46
N LYS A 40 6.96 7.82 -0.43
CA LYS A 40 5.85 8.58 -1.04
C LYS A 40 4.88 7.66 -1.79
N ARG A 41 5.38 6.76 -2.65
CA ARG A 41 4.53 5.82 -3.40
C ARG A 41 3.80 4.82 -2.51
N ARG A 42 4.37 4.42 -1.37
CA ARG A 42 3.73 3.49 -0.43
C ARG A 42 2.47 4.07 0.19
N LYS A 43 2.42 5.39 0.43
CA LYS A 43 1.22 6.08 0.96
C LYS A 43 0.03 5.95 0.02
N GLU A 44 0.27 6.05 -1.27
CA GLU A 44 -0.77 6.01 -2.30
C GLU A 44 -1.25 4.60 -2.61
N THR A 45 -0.35 3.60 -2.52
CA THR A 45 -0.63 2.23 -2.96
C THR A 45 -0.86 1.27 -1.80
N ILE A 46 0.15 1.07 -0.98
CA ILE A 46 0.16 0.06 0.09
C ILE A 46 -0.71 0.52 1.27
N GLU A 47 -0.50 1.74 1.76
CA GLU A 47 -1.24 2.25 2.92
C GLU A 47 -2.74 2.39 2.60
N ARG A 48 -3.09 2.71 1.36
CA ARG A 48 -4.48 2.70 0.88
C ARG A 48 -5.10 1.30 0.95
N SER A 49 -4.38 0.27 0.50
CA SER A 49 -4.84 -1.14 0.63
C SER A 49 -5.04 -1.55 2.08
N PHE A 50 -4.15 -1.13 2.98
CA PHE A 50 -4.29 -1.39 4.42
C PHE A 50 -5.48 -0.64 5.04
N ALA A 51 -5.73 0.60 4.61
CA ALA A 51 -6.91 1.36 5.03
C ALA A 51 -8.21 0.66 4.59
N ASP A 52 -8.26 0.19 3.34
CA ASP A 52 -9.39 -0.58 2.83
C ASP A 52 -9.57 -1.89 3.61
N ALA A 53 -8.47 -2.58 3.96
CA ALA A 53 -8.54 -3.79 4.76
C ALA A 53 -9.08 -3.51 6.16
N LYS A 54 -8.66 -2.39 6.75
CA LYS A 54 -9.16 -1.94 8.06
C LYS A 54 -10.65 -1.63 8.04
N GLN A 55 -11.13 -0.97 6.99
CA GLN A 55 -12.53 -0.52 6.93
C GLN A 55 -13.48 -1.61 6.42
N HIS A 56 -13.10 -2.36 5.37
CA HIS A 56 -13.98 -3.29 4.67
C HIS A 56 -13.76 -4.76 5.05
N HIS A 57 -12.62 -5.14 5.62
CA HIS A 57 -12.31 -6.52 6.01
C HIS A 57 -12.25 -6.72 7.54
N GLY A 58 -12.76 -5.76 8.32
CA GLY A 58 -12.91 -5.90 9.76
C GLY A 58 -11.59 -5.90 10.54
N HIS A 59 -10.47 -5.48 9.95
CA HIS A 59 -9.17 -5.46 10.66
C HIS A 59 -9.06 -4.36 11.74
N ARG A 60 -10.15 -3.67 12.10
CA ARG A 60 -10.19 -2.80 13.29
C ARG A 60 -10.07 -3.59 14.58
N TYR A 61 -10.59 -4.81 14.60
CA TYR A 61 -10.60 -5.68 15.78
C TYR A 61 -10.22 -7.11 15.39
N ALA A 62 -9.62 -7.83 16.34
CA ALA A 62 -9.41 -9.26 16.19
C ALA A 62 -10.74 -9.97 16.49
N HIS A 63 -11.43 -10.44 15.45
CA HIS A 63 -12.72 -11.11 15.60
C HIS A 63 -12.59 -12.53 16.17
N PHE A 64 -11.45 -13.18 15.93
CA PHE A 64 -11.18 -14.54 16.40
C PHE A 64 -10.22 -14.56 17.60
N ARG A 65 -10.39 -15.58 18.45
CA ARG A 65 -9.45 -15.87 19.55
C ARG A 65 -8.32 -16.77 19.06
N GLY A 66 -7.09 -16.43 19.44
CA GLY A 66 -5.88 -17.18 19.10
C GLY A 66 -5.17 -16.66 17.83
N LEU A 67 -3.84 -16.66 17.87
CA LEU A 67 -2.99 -16.06 16.82
C LEU A 67 -3.26 -16.65 15.44
N LEU A 68 -3.35 -17.98 15.35
CA LEU A 68 -3.54 -18.69 14.08
C LEU A 68 -4.84 -18.29 13.37
N LYS A 69 -5.94 -18.14 14.12
CA LYS A 69 -7.24 -17.78 13.53
C LYS A 69 -7.26 -16.33 13.03
N VAL A 70 -6.63 -15.41 13.78
CA VAL A 70 -6.47 -14.01 13.34
C VAL A 70 -5.56 -13.93 12.11
N GLN A 71 -4.48 -14.71 12.06
CA GLN A 71 -3.62 -14.78 10.89
C GLN A 71 -4.38 -15.26 9.65
N ILE A 72 -5.20 -16.31 9.77
CA ILE A 72 -6.03 -16.80 8.66
C ILE A 72 -6.98 -15.70 8.17
N GLN A 73 -7.65 -14.98 9.06
CA GLN A 73 -8.50 -13.84 8.69
C GLN A 73 -7.73 -12.81 7.86
N CYS A 74 -6.56 -12.39 8.35
CA CYS A 74 -5.74 -11.40 7.64
C CYS A 74 -5.25 -11.90 6.28
N LEU A 75 -4.85 -13.16 6.19
CA LEU A 75 -4.36 -13.77 4.94
C LEU A 75 -5.46 -13.93 3.90
N LEU A 76 -6.67 -14.32 4.31
CA LEU A 76 -7.83 -14.41 3.43
C LEU A 76 -8.22 -13.04 2.89
N ALA A 77 -8.27 -12.02 3.75
CA ALA A 77 -8.54 -10.64 3.34
C ALA A 77 -7.48 -10.11 2.36
N ALA A 78 -6.19 -10.35 2.64
CA ALA A 78 -5.11 -9.95 1.73
C ALA A 78 -5.21 -10.67 0.37
N THR A 79 -5.54 -11.96 0.37
CA THR A 79 -5.75 -12.74 -0.85
C THR A 79 -6.88 -12.15 -1.70
N ALA A 80 -8.02 -11.83 -1.07
CA ALA A 80 -9.15 -11.19 -1.77
C ALA A 80 -8.75 -9.83 -2.39
N GLN A 81 -8.02 -8.99 -1.65
CA GLN A 81 -7.52 -7.72 -2.17
C GLN A 81 -6.55 -7.90 -3.36
N ASN A 82 -5.67 -8.90 -3.28
CA ASN A 82 -4.75 -9.23 -4.37
C ASN A 82 -5.49 -9.70 -5.63
N ILE A 83 -6.51 -10.55 -5.48
CA ILE A 83 -7.35 -11.01 -6.60
C ILE A 83 -8.04 -9.81 -7.25
N LYS A 84 -8.66 -8.92 -6.46
CA LYS A 84 -9.29 -7.69 -6.97
C LYS A 84 -8.31 -6.84 -7.77
N LYS A 85 -7.08 -6.68 -7.27
CA LYS A 85 -6.04 -5.91 -7.95
C LYS A 85 -5.64 -6.54 -9.29
N ILE A 86 -5.47 -7.86 -9.33
CA ILE A 86 -5.16 -8.59 -10.57
C ILE A 86 -6.30 -8.42 -11.58
N ALA A 87 -7.55 -8.60 -11.16
CA ALA A 87 -8.71 -8.45 -12.03
C ALA A 87 -8.80 -7.04 -12.64
N LEU A 88 -8.56 -5.99 -11.85
CA LEU A 88 -8.53 -4.61 -12.35
C LEU A 88 -7.40 -4.36 -13.36
N LEU A 89 -6.21 -4.93 -13.12
CA LEU A 89 -5.09 -4.82 -14.05
C LEU A 89 -5.37 -5.56 -15.36
N VAL A 90 -5.89 -6.79 -15.29
CA VAL A 90 -6.28 -7.57 -16.47
C VAL A 90 -7.36 -6.85 -17.26
N ALA A 91 -8.38 -6.30 -16.60
CA ALA A 91 -9.41 -5.50 -17.26
C ALA A 91 -8.79 -4.28 -17.96
N ALA A 92 -7.93 -3.52 -17.29
CA ALA A 92 -7.26 -2.37 -17.89
C ALA A 92 -6.40 -2.77 -19.11
N LEU A 93 -5.64 -3.87 -19.01
CA LEU A 93 -4.86 -4.40 -20.13
C LEU A 93 -5.74 -4.86 -21.29
N CYS A 94 -6.85 -5.53 -21.00
CA CYS A 94 -7.82 -5.95 -22.01
C CYS A 94 -8.47 -4.74 -22.70
N TRP A 95 -8.84 -3.70 -21.95
CA TRP A 95 -9.32 -2.43 -22.51
C TRP A 95 -8.28 -1.74 -23.39
N LEU A 96 -7.01 -1.73 -22.99
CA LEU A 96 -5.93 -1.16 -23.80
C LEU A 96 -5.67 -1.98 -25.07
N TYR A 97 -5.67 -3.31 -24.95
CA TYR A 97 -5.47 -4.23 -26.07
C TYR A 97 -6.64 -4.14 -27.07
N LEU A 98 -7.88 -4.23 -26.60
CA LEU A 98 -9.08 -4.12 -27.43
C LEU A 98 -9.30 -2.70 -27.94
N GLY A 99 -8.92 -1.67 -27.19
CA GLY A 99 -8.94 -0.27 -27.62
C GLY A 99 -7.91 0.02 -28.69
N PHE A 100 -6.73 -0.61 -28.62
CA PHE A 100 -5.73 -0.61 -29.68
C PHE A 100 -6.23 -1.36 -30.92
N SER A 101 -6.86 -2.54 -30.75
CA SER A 101 -7.49 -3.28 -31.86
C SER A 101 -8.69 -2.55 -32.47
N ARG A 102 -9.44 -1.75 -31.69
CA ARG A 102 -10.53 -0.89 -32.16
C ARG A 102 -10.07 0.48 -32.68
N GLY A 103 -8.76 0.76 -32.68
CA GLY A 103 -8.16 1.93 -33.34
C GLY A 103 -8.29 1.93 -34.86
N CYS A 104 -8.79 0.84 -35.47
CA CYS A 104 -9.10 0.74 -36.89
C CYS A 104 -10.61 0.50 -37.12
N ASN A 105 -11.49 1.33 -36.55
CA ASN A 105 -12.79 1.67 -37.17
C ASN A 105 -13.41 2.88 -36.46
N ARG A 106 -13.00 4.09 -36.88
CA ARG A 106 -13.61 5.34 -36.43
C ARG A 106 -14.66 5.80 -37.44
N SER A 107 -15.75 5.06 -37.56
CA SER A 107 -16.98 5.55 -38.18
C SER A 107 -18.15 5.31 -37.21
N ASN A 108 -18.80 6.41 -36.85
CA ASN A 108 -20.00 6.52 -36.01
C ASN A 108 -19.80 6.51 -34.49
N ILE A 109 -19.42 7.68 -33.96
CA ILE A 109 -19.74 8.09 -32.59
C ILE A 109 -20.95 9.02 -32.68
N PRO A 110 -22.13 8.67 -32.14
CA PRO A 110 -23.31 9.53 -32.21
C PRO A 110 -23.11 10.81 -31.39
N SER A 111 -23.54 11.93 -31.97
CA SER A 111 -23.40 13.27 -31.40
C SER A 111 -24.26 13.44 -30.14
N ARG A 112 -23.85 14.40 -29.31
CA ARG A 112 -24.39 14.66 -27.96
C ARG A 112 -25.92 14.83 -27.91
N THR A 113 -26.56 15.16 -29.01
CA THR A 113 -28.01 15.36 -29.14
C THR A 113 -28.83 14.07 -29.12
N GLU A 114 -28.23 12.90 -29.41
CA GLU A 114 -28.98 11.63 -29.44
C GLU A 114 -29.13 10.97 -28.05
N LYS A 115 -28.34 11.38 -27.07
CA LYS A 115 -28.38 10.79 -25.70
C LYS A 115 -29.53 11.32 -24.84
N GLU A 116 -30.13 12.45 -25.22
CA GLU A 116 -31.23 13.07 -24.47
C GLU A 116 -32.59 12.40 -24.74
N ALA A 117 -32.72 11.59 -25.79
CA ALA A 117 -33.97 10.92 -26.14
C ALA A 117 -34.28 9.64 -25.33
N TYR A 118 -33.31 9.09 -24.59
CA TYR A 118 -33.48 7.81 -23.86
C TYR A 118 -33.91 7.98 -22.39
N TRP A 119 -34.05 9.22 -21.91
CA TRP A 119 -34.52 9.55 -20.57
C TRP A 119 -35.71 10.51 -20.59
N ALA A 120 -36.53 10.44 -21.63
CA ALA A 120 -37.84 11.10 -21.73
C ALA A 120 -38.95 10.07 -21.57
#